data_AF-A0A5C7M5E4-F1
#
_entry.id   AF-A0A5C7M5E4-F1
#
_cell.length_a   1.000
_cell.length_b   1.000
_cell.length_c   1.000
_cell.angle_alpha   90.00
_cell.angle_beta   90.00
_cell.angle_gamma   90.00
#
_symmetry.space_group_name_H-M   'P 1'
#
loop_
_entity.id
_entity.type
_entity.pdbx_description
1 polymer ?
#
loop_
_entity_poly.entity_id
_entity_poly.type
_entity_poly.pdbx_seq_one_letter_code
_entity_poly.pdbx_strand_id
1 'polypeptide(L)'
;MAGVQPLRSSWSQQFWRRGSGCGAGSTECRGVPMVVEQGCRTAGWTLVTAAAAPAVLVGAAILARATLTTSYDPLSETLSVLAGRGSGRWIMTAGFMLSAACQLATAMGLRVVRLSARIALATAGCCGLVVAAFPVTVSANVGTHLLAAGGGLIALALVPILGMSSVPTTPPVCRPRCALTATLVLCALVLWVYYEATHGVFLGLAERLTAVTELAWPLVVVVFARRADQPVTGPLTGVVANFAPATPDGGLRTPMTLGDRVSAPAA
;
A
#
# COMPACT_ATOMS: atom_id res chain seq x y z
N MET A 1 -4.13 23.41 48.76
CA MET A 1 -5.16 23.07 47.75
C MET A 1 -4.44 22.69 46.47
N ALA A 2 -4.85 21.56 45.90
CA ALA A 2 -4.13 20.77 44.91
C ALA A 2 -3.95 21.49 43.55
N GLY A 3 -2.80 21.23 42.91
CA GLY A 3 -2.49 21.66 41.57
C GLY A 3 -3.27 20.88 40.51
N VAL A 4 -3.75 21.60 39.50
CA VAL A 4 -4.34 21.03 38.29
C VAL A 4 -3.39 21.34 37.14
N GLN A 5 -2.63 20.34 36.70
CA GLN A 5 -1.92 20.39 35.42
C GLN A 5 -2.88 20.07 34.27
N PRO A 6 -2.91 20.84 33.18
CA PRO A 6 -3.61 20.43 31.98
C PRO A 6 -2.79 19.33 31.26
N LEU A 7 -3.40 18.16 31.10
CA LEU A 7 -2.95 17.07 30.23
C LEU A 7 -2.84 17.59 28.78
N ARG A 8 -1.63 18.00 28.37
CA ARG A 8 -1.31 18.25 26.96
C ARG A 8 -1.02 16.90 26.29
N SER A 9 -1.91 16.52 25.38
CA SER A 9 -1.79 15.36 24.52
C SER A 9 -0.54 15.46 23.63
N SER A 10 0.27 14.40 23.59
CA SER A 10 1.59 14.36 22.96
C SER A 10 1.58 14.21 21.43
N TRP A 11 0.46 14.52 20.75
CA TRP A 11 0.22 14.10 19.36
C TRP A 11 0.38 15.19 18.29
N SER A 12 0.72 16.43 18.64
CA SER A 12 0.61 17.55 17.68
C SER A 12 1.88 18.39 17.43
N GLN A 13 3.06 18.04 17.96
CA GLN A 13 4.24 18.95 17.94
C GLN A 13 5.48 18.45 17.19
N GLN A 14 5.44 17.33 16.47
CA GLN A 14 6.63 16.83 15.74
C GLN A 14 6.67 17.12 14.24
N PHE A 15 5.67 17.81 13.67
CA PHE A 15 5.56 17.93 12.21
C PHE A 15 6.32 19.12 11.58
N TRP A 16 6.85 20.05 12.37
CA TRP A 16 7.60 21.21 11.84
C TRP A 16 8.73 21.66 12.77
N ARG A 17 9.92 21.08 12.62
CA ARG A 17 11.17 21.79 12.97
C ARG A 17 12.06 21.87 11.73
N ARG A 18 12.07 23.06 11.12
CA ARG A 18 13.17 23.51 10.27
C ARG A 18 14.44 23.53 11.14
N GLY A 19 15.51 22.89 10.68
CA GLY A 19 16.81 22.99 11.32
C GLY A 19 17.32 24.43 11.28
N SER A 20 17.39 25.08 12.43
CA SER A 20 18.03 26.37 12.63
C SER A 20 19.22 26.22 13.56
N GLY A 21 20.42 26.53 13.06
CA GLY A 21 21.56 26.96 13.87
C GLY A 21 22.69 25.94 14.04
N CYS A 22 23.73 26.04 13.20
CA CYS A 22 25.08 25.65 13.60
C CYS A 22 25.61 26.73 14.55
N GLY A 23 25.71 26.42 15.85
CA GLY A 23 26.50 27.19 16.80
C GLY A 23 27.95 26.69 16.76
N ALA A 24 28.88 27.61 16.53
CA ALA A 24 30.31 27.35 16.54
C ALA A 24 30.78 26.88 17.94
N GLY A 25 31.67 25.87 17.99
CA GLY A 25 32.53 25.66 19.16
C GLY A 25 32.38 24.35 19.95
N SER A 26 31.98 23.22 19.36
CA SER A 26 32.20 21.91 20.00
C SER A 26 32.59 20.84 18.99
N THR A 27 33.77 20.23 19.19
CA THR A 27 34.34 19.11 18.42
C THR A 27 33.82 17.75 18.89
N GLU A 28 32.62 17.70 19.44
CA GLU A 28 31.97 16.43 19.78
C GLU A 28 30.83 16.21 18.79
N CYS A 29 31.16 15.64 17.63
CA CYS A 29 30.17 15.01 16.77
C CYS A 29 29.63 13.78 17.51
N ARG A 30 28.75 13.99 18.50
CA ARG A 30 27.82 12.94 18.92
C ARG A 30 26.98 12.64 17.70
N GLY A 31 27.35 11.57 17.02
CA GLY A 31 26.45 10.88 16.11
C GLY A 31 25.22 10.53 16.93
N VAL A 32 24.20 11.39 16.86
CA VAL A 32 22.85 10.98 17.20
C VAL A 32 22.64 9.78 16.29
N PRO A 33 22.40 8.57 16.82
CA PRO A 33 21.93 7.51 15.97
C PRO A 33 20.64 8.05 15.39
N MET A 34 20.67 8.49 14.13
CA MET A 34 19.47 8.48 13.34
C MET A 34 19.05 7.03 13.40
N VAL A 35 18.05 6.77 14.24
CA VAL A 35 17.13 5.67 14.01
C VAL A 35 16.53 6.02 12.65
N VAL A 36 17.24 5.66 11.59
CA VAL A 36 16.64 5.39 10.30
C VAL A 36 15.59 4.38 10.66
N GLU A 37 14.33 4.83 10.76
CA GLU A 37 13.19 3.98 11.01
C GLU A 37 13.37 2.78 10.08
N GLN A 38 13.68 1.64 10.68
CA GLN A 38 13.96 0.41 9.97
C GLN A 38 12.80 0.22 9.00
N GLY A 39 13.12 0.17 7.70
CA GLY A 39 12.14 0.16 6.61
C GLY A 39 10.95 -0.69 7.00
N CYS A 40 9.77 -0.06 7.11
CA CYS A 40 8.60 -0.65 7.74
C CYS A 40 8.12 -1.83 6.88
N ARG A 41 8.73 -3.00 7.11
CA ARG A 41 8.45 -4.22 6.36
C ARG A 41 6.95 -4.45 6.44
N THR A 42 6.34 -4.68 5.29
CA THR A 42 4.92 -5.07 5.23
C THR A 42 4.75 -6.35 6.03
N ALA A 43 3.90 -6.29 7.07
CA ALA A 43 3.69 -7.42 7.96
C ALA A 43 3.12 -8.60 7.18
N GLY A 44 3.52 -9.84 7.53
CA GLY A 44 3.09 -11.04 6.81
C GLY A 44 1.56 -11.20 6.75
N TRP A 45 0.86 -10.79 7.81
CA TRP A 45 -0.60 -10.81 7.87
C TRP A 45 -1.24 -9.87 6.85
N THR A 46 -0.58 -8.76 6.46
CA THR A 46 -1.09 -7.83 5.44
C THR A 46 -1.17 -8.50 4.07
N LEU A 47 -0.22 -9.40 3.76
CA LEU A 47 -0.29 -10.20 2.54
C LEU A 47 -1.49 -11.15 2.58
N VAL A 48 -1.69 -11.80 3.73
CA VAL A 48 -2.82 -12.74 3.92
C VAL A 48 -4.15 -12.02 3.76
N THR A 49 -4.34 -10.87 4.41
CA THR A 49 -5.60 -10.11 4.32
C THR A 49 -5.81 -9.53 2.92
N ALA A 50 -4.75 -9.06 2.26
CA ALA A 50 -4.84 -8.54 0.90
C ALA A 50 -5.18 -9.64 -0.12
N ALA A 51 -4.67 -10.85 0.06
CA ALA A 51 -5.00 -12.00 -0.78
C ALA A 51 -6.40 -12.56 -0.47
N ALA A 52 -6.79 -12.59 0.80
CA ALA A 52 -8.07 -13.09 1.24
C ALA A 52 -9.24 -12.25 0.70
N ALA A 53 -9.10 -10.92 0.60
CA ALA A 53 -10.19 -10.05 0.15
C ALA A 53 -10.82 -10.46 -1.20
N PRO A 54 -10.07 -10.58 -2.32
CA PRO A 54 -10.62 -11.05 -3.59
C PRO A 54 -10.96 -12.54 -3.58
N ALA A 55 -10.16 -13.38 -2.90
CA ALA A 55 -10.37 -14.83 -2.87
C ALA A 55 -11.69 -15.20 -2.18
N VAL A 56 -11.99 -14.57 -1.04
CA VAL A 56 -13.24 -14.72 -0.31
C VAL A 56 -14.43 -14.28 -1.17
N LEU A 57 -14.30 -13.16 -1.90
CA LEU A 57 -15.39 -12.68 -2.75
C LEU A 57 -15.73 -13.70 -3.84
N VAL A 58 -14.71 -14.19 -4.55
CA VAL A 58 -14.88 -15.19 -5.61
C VAL A 58 -15.41 -16.51 -5.05
N GLY A 59 -14.84 -16.99 -3.94
CA GLY A 59 -15.26 -18.23 -3.29
C GLY A 59 -16.71 -18.18 -2.80
N ALA A 60 -17.11 -17.07 -2.17
CA ALA A 60 -18.47 -16.85 -1.72
C ALA A 60 -19.46 -16.79 -2.90
N ALA A 61 -19.09 -16.14 -4.00
CA ALA A 61 -19.93 -16.09 -5.20
C ALA A 61 -20.15 -17.48 -5.82
N ILE A 62 -19.10 -18.31 -5.89
CA ILE A 62 -19.19 -19.69 -6.38
C ILE A 62 -20.10 -20.52 -5.48
N LEU A 63 -19.89 -20.46 -4.17
CA LEU A 63 -20.65 -21.24 -3.19
C LEU A 63 -22.12 -20.79 -3.10
N ALA A 64 -22.37 -19.48 -3.11
CA ALA A 64 -23.72 -18.92 -3.13
C ALA A 64 -24.47 -19.35 -4.40
N ARG A 65 -23.80 -19.34 -5.57
CA ARG A 65 -24.38 -19.86 -6.81
C ARG A 65 -24.67 -21.35 -6.76
N ALA A 66 -23.78 -22.15 -6.18
CA ALA A 66 -23.97 -23.60 -6.06
C ALA A 66 -25.14 -23.99 -5.17
N THR A 67 -25.52 -23.13 -4.22
CA THR A 67 -26.62 -23.36 -3.28
C THR A 67 -27.95 -22.77 -3.75
N LEU A 68 -27.96 -21.94 -4.80
CA LEU A 68 -29.17 -21.37 -5.37
C LEU A 68 -30.04 -22.43 -6.03
N THR A 69 -31.32 -22.42 -5.69
CA THR A 69 -32.34 -23.29 -6.29
C THR A 69 -33.05 -22.67 -7.49
N THR A 70 -32.87 -21.36 -7.69
CA THR A 70 -33.44 -20.59 -8.81
C THR A 70 -32.40 -20.32 -9.89
N SER A 71 -32.86 -20.11 -11.11
CA SER A 71 -32.01 -19.67 -12.23
C SER A 71 -31.23 -18.39 -11.85
N TYR A 72 -29.93 -18.38 -12.15
CA TYR A 72 -29.05 -17.24 -11.96
C TYR A 72 -28.07 -17.15 -13.12
N ASP A 73 -28.11 -16.06 -13.88
CA ASP A 73 -27.19 -15.81 -14.98
C ASP A 73 -26.04 -14.89 -14.52
N PRO A 74 -24.80 -15.38 -14.40
CA PRO A 74 -23.69 -14.58 -13.91
C PRO A 74 -23.24 -13.46 -14.87
N LEU A 75 -23.67 -13.48 -16.13
CA LEU A 75 -23.32 -12.43 -17.09
C LEU A 75 -24.20 -11.19 -16.88
N SER A 76 -25.51 -11.39 -16.70
CA SER A 76 -26.46 -10.29 -16.52
C SER A 76 -26.72 -9.93 -15.06
N GLU A 77 -26.72 -10.90 -14.14
CA GLU A 77 -27.06 -10.68 -12.74
C GLU A 77 -25.83 -10.49 -11.84
N THR A 78 -25.92 -9.47 -10.98
CA THR A 78 -24.84 -9.04 -10.09
C THR A 78 -24.64 -9.95 -8.89
N LEU A 79 -23.41 -9.94 -8.36
CA LEU A 79 -23.05 -10.39 -7.01
C LEU A 79 -23.94 -9.74 -5.94
N SER A 80 -24.31 -8.47 -6.12
CA SER A 80 -25.24 -7.77 -5.23
C SER A 80 -26.66 -8.36 -5.27
N VAL A 81 -27.12 -8.75 -6.47
CA VAL A 81 -28.36 -9.50 -6.67
C VAL A 81 -28.29 -10.87 -6.00
N LEU A 82 -27.18 -11.59 -6.16
CA LEU A 82 -26.92 -12.88 -5.51
C LEU A 82 -26.97 -12.78 -3.98
N ALA A 83 -26.44 -11.69 -3.42
CA ALA A 83 -26.50 -11.37 -1.99
C ALA A 83 -27.88 -10.94 -1.48
N GLY A 84 -28.87 -10.80 -2.37
CA GLY A 84 -30.24 -10.45 -2.00
C GLY A 84 -31.24 -11.61 -2.09
N ARG A 85 -30.90 -12.72 -2.78
CA ARG A 85 -31.89 -13.72 -3.20
C ARG A 85 -31.60 -15.14 -2.74
N GLY A 86 -32.69 -15.86 -2.42
CA GLY A 86 -32.70 -17.32 -2.26
C GLY A 86 -31.85 -17.87 -1.11
N SER A 87 -31.52 -19.15 -1.22
CA SER A 87 -30.73 -19.93 -0.28
C SER A 87 -29.25 -19.50 -0.21
N GLY A 88 -28.69 -18.99 -1.31
CA GLY A 88 -27.29 -18.52 -1.38
C GLY A 88 -27.05 -17.13 -0.79
N ARG A 89 -28.11 -16.41 -0.40
CA ARG A 89 -28.05 -15.03 0.08
C ARG A 89 -27.04 -14.81 1.20
N TRP A 90 -27.16 -15.59 2.27
CA TRP A 90 -26.34 -15.43 3.48
C TRP A 90 -24.85 -15.70 3.22
N ILE A 91 -24.54 -16.62 2.30
CA ILE A 91 -23.17 -16.96 1.90
C ILE A 91 -22.52 -15.78 1.21
N MET A 92 -23.24 -15.18 0.25
CA MET A 92 -22.72 -14.04 -0.49
C MET A 92 -22.60 -12.79 0.40
N THR A 93 -23.59 -12.53 1.26
CA THR A 93 -23.50 -11.42 2.24
C THR A 93 -22.31 -11.61 3.19
N ALA A 94 -22.09 -12.82 3.72
CA ALA A 94 -20.93 -13.12 4.55
C ALA A 94 -19.61 -12.94 3.77
N GLY A 95 -19.60 -13.31 2.49
CA GLY A 95 -18.48 -13.05 1.57
C GLY A 95 -18.15 -11.55 1.48
N PHE A 96 -19.16 -10.70 1.22
CA PHE A 96 -18.96 -9.24 1.21
C PHE A 96 -18.44 -8.70 2.55
N MET A 97 -19.02 -9.14 3.67
CA MET A 97 -18.56 -8.71 5.00
C MET A 97 -17.10 -9.08 5.26
N LEU A 98 -16.71 -10.33 4.96
CA LEU A 98 -15.36 -10.82 5.20
C LEU A 98 -14.35 -10.16 4.25
N SER A 99 -14.68 -10.01 2.96
CA SER A 99 -13.84 -9.26 2.01
C SER A 99 -13.65 -7.81 2.45
N ALA A 100 -14.71 -7.14 2.93
CA ALA A 100 -14.63 -5.78 3.45
C ALA A 100 -13.76 -5.68 4.71
N ALA A 101 -13.90 -6.63 5.65
CA ALA A 101 -13.05 -6.71 6.84
C ALA A 101 -11.57 -6.95 6.47
N CYS A 102 -11.30 -7.79 5.47
CA CYS A 102 -9.96 -7.99 4.93
C CYS A 102 -9.37 -6.69 4.32
N GLN A 103 -10.19 -5.86 3.66
CA GLN A 103 -9.74 -4.56 3.14
C GLN A 103 -9.41 -3.57 4.28
N LEU A 104 -10.24 -3.51 5.32
CA LEU A 104 -9.94 -2.70 6.51
C LEU A 104 -8.65 -3.14 7.19
N ALA A 105 -8.45 -4.45 7.35
CA ALA A 105 -7.21 -5.01 7.87
C ALA A 105 -6.01 -4.62 7.00
N THR A 106 -6.14 -4.77 5.67
CA THR A 106 -5.08 -4.39 4.72
C THR A 106 -4.74 -2.90 4.81
N ALA A 107 -5.73 -2.01 4.99
CA ALA A 107 -5.49 -0.58 5.21
C ALA A 107 -4.66 -0.29 6.48
N MET A 108 -4.84 -1.08 7.54
CA MET A 108 -4.02 -0.97 8.75
C MET A 108 -2.58 -1.44 8.54
N GLY A 109 -2.38 -2.45 7.71
CA GLY A 109 -1.08 -3.10 7.48
C GLY A 109 -0.22 -2.47 6.39
N LEU A 110 -0.83 -1.78 5.42
CA LEU A 110 -0.15 -1.22 4.25
C LEU A 110 0.55 0.11 4.57
N ARG A 111 1.57 0.07 5.44
CA ARG A 111 2.32 1.28 5.87
C ARG A 111 3.28 1.83 4.81
N VAL A 112 3.58 1.04 3.77
CA VAL A 112 4.47 1.43 2.66
C VAL A 112 3.85 2.49 1.74
N VAL A 113 2.52 2.68 1.78
CA VAL A 113 1.83 3.70 0.98
C VAL A 113 1.42 4.90 1.82
N ARG A 114 1.14 6.01 1.15
CA ARG A 114 0.67 7.25 1.76
C ARG A 114 -0.60 7.03 2.58
N LEU A 115 -0.75 7.81 3.66
CA LEU A 115 -1.94 7.77 4.52
C LEU A 115 -3.23 7.99 3.72
N SER A 116 -3.21 8.84 2.69
CA SER A 116 -4.34 9.08 1.79
C SER A 116 -4.88 7.80 1.14
N ALA A 117 -4.00 6.92 0.65
CA ALA A 117 -4.40 5.65 0.04
C ALA A 117 -5.00 4.69 1.08
N ARG A 118 -4.46 4.70 2.30
CA ARG A 118 -4.97 3.87 3.41
C ARG A 118 -6.34 4.32 3.86
N ILE A 119 -6.58 5.64 3.92
CA ILE A 119 -7.91 6.20 4.22
C ILE A 119 -8.90 5.78 3.14
N ALA A 120 -8.56 5.93 1.85
CA ALA A 120 -9.44 5.50 0.76
C ALA A 120 -9.75 4.00 0.82
N LEU A 121 -8.75 3.16 1.11
CA LEU A 121 -8.94 1.72 1.29
C LEU A 121 -9.84 1.39 2.49
N ALA A 122 -9.70 2.13 3.60
CA ALA A 122 -10.57 1.98 4.76
C ALA A 122 -12.01 2.43 4.45
N THR A 123 -12.17 3.55 3.76
CA THR A 123 -13.48 4.03 3.28
C THR A 123 -14.15 2.98 2.39
N ALA A 124 -13.42 2.38 1.45
CA ALA A 124 -13.93 1.30 0.62
C ALA A 124 -14.37 0.08 1.43
N GLY A 125 -13.59 -0.33 2.44
CA GLY A 125 -13.97 -1.39 3.37
C GLY A 125 -15.27 -1.07 4.12
N CYS A 126 -15.41 0.15 4.65
CA CYS A 126 -16.64 0.60 5.30
C CYS A 126 -17.84 0.57 4.33
N CYS A 127 -17.67 1.06 3.10
CA CYS A 127 -18.68 0.97 2.04
C CYS A 127 -19.11 -0.47 1.77
N GLY A 128 -18.16 -1.41 1.71
CA GLY A 128 -18.45 -2.85 1.55
C GLY A 128 -19.27 -3.44 2.70
N LEU A 129 -19.02 -3.01 3.94
CA LEU A 129 -19.84 -3.41 5.10
C LEU A 129 -21.27 -2.85 4.98
N VAL A 130 -21.43 -1.61 4.51
CA VAL A 130 -22.76 -1.03 4.24
C VAL A 130 -23.47 -1.79 3.12
N VAL A 131 -22.79 -2.14 2.03
CA VAL A 131 -23.34 -2.98 0.95
C VAL A 131 -23.85 -4.31 1.49
N ALA A 132 -23.10 -4.95 2.40
CA ALA A 132 -23.52 -6.20 3.03
C ALA A 132 -24.71 -6.03 3.99
N ALA A 133 -24.75 -4.93 4.75
CA ALA A 133 -25.83 -4.62 5.69
C ALA A 133 -27.15 -4.26 4.98
N PHE A 134 -27.07 -3.73 3.76
CA PHE A 134 -28.22 -3.27 2.97
C PHE A 134 -28.28 -4.00 1.62
N PRO A 135 -28.68 -5.29 1.55
CA PRO A 135 -28.82 -6.00 0.28
C PRO A 135 -29.88 -5.37 -0.64
N VAL A 136 -29.62 -5.37 -1.95
CA VAL A 136 -30.41 -4.64 -2.96
C VAL A 136 -31.88 -5.09 -3.09
N THR A 137 -32.26 -6.24 -2.56
CA THR A 137 -33.63 -6.78 -2.67
C THR A 137 -34.63 -6.16 -1.70
N VAL A 138 -34.19 -5.34 -0.76
CA VAL A 138 -35.08 -4.59 0.13
C VAL A 138 -35.33 -3.23 -0.51
N SER A 139 -36.51 -3.03 -1.10
CA SER A 139 -36.86 -1.84 -1.88
C SER A 139 -36.60 -0.51 -1.16
N ALA A 140 -36.69 -0.47 0.17
CA ALA A 140 -36.36 0.71 0.98
C ALA A 140 -34.86 1.09 0.99
N ASN A 141 -33.96 0.18 0.61
CA ASN A 141 -32.52 0.31 0.82
C ASN A 141 -31.71 0.48 -0.47
N VAL A 142 -32.35 0.49 -1.65
CA VAL A 142 -31.67 0.54 -2.96
C VAL A 142 -30.77 1.78 -3.05
N GLY A 143 -31.25 2.95 -2.61
CA GLY A 143 -30.45 4.19 -2.61
C GLY A 143 -29.18 4.07 -1.75
N THR A 144 -29.30 3.60 -0.50
CA THR A 144 -28.16 3.40 0.40
C THR A 144 -27.17 2.37 -0.16
N HIS A 145 -27.67 1.27 -0.73
CA HIS A 145 -26.85 0.25 -1.36
C HIS A 145 -26.05 0.82 -2.53
N LEU A 146 -26.70 1.53 -3.45
CA LEU A 146 -26.05 2.11 -4.63
C LEU A 146 -25.04 3.19 -4.26
N LEU A 147 -25.35 4.05 -3.27
CA LEU A 147 -24.41 5.04 -2.76
C LEU A 147 -23.18 4.38 -2.13
N ALA A 148 -23.37 3.32 -1.34
CA ALA A 148 -22.28 2.59 -0.72
C ALA A 148 -21.44 1.84 -1.77
N ALA A 149 -22.08 1.14 -2.70
CA ALA A 149 -21.40 0.41 -3.78
C ALA A 149 -20.58 1.36 -4.66
N GLY A 150 -21.21 2.42 -5.18
CA GLY A 150 -20.53 3.43 -6.00
C GLY A 150 -19.41 4.14 -5.24
N GLY A 151 -19.65 4.54 -3.99
CA GLY A 151 -18.62 5.16 -3.14
C GLY A 151 -17.43 4.24 -2.86
N GLY A 152 -17.69 2.94 -2.65
CA GLY A 152 -16.65 1.94 -2.43
C GLY A 152 -15.79 1.70 -3.67
N LEU A 153 -16.42 1.55 -4.84
CA LEU A 153 -15.73 1.40 -6.13
C LEU A 153 -14.86 2.63 -6.43
N ILE A 154 -15.41 3.84 -6.32
CA ILE A 154 -14.66 5.09 -6.55
C ILE A 154 -13.48 5.19 -5.57
N ALA A 155 -13.69 4.88 -4.29
CA ALA A 155 -12.62 4.90 -3.31
C ALA A 155 -11.48 3.93 -3.67
N LEU A 156 -11.79 2.71 -4.14
CA LEU A 156 -10.80 1.73 -4.59
C LEU A 156 -10.07 2.18 -5.87
N ALA A 157 -10.80 2.70 -6.86
CA ALA A 157 -10.22 3.21 -8.11
C ALA A 157 -9.20 4.34 -7.88
N LEU A 158 -9.36 5.11 -6.80
CA LEU A 158 -8.44 6.18 -6.40
C LEU A 158 -7.25 5.71 -5.56
N VAL A 159 -7.25 4.49 -5.01
CA VAL A 159 -6.13 3.96 -4.21
C VAL A 159 -4.77 4.04 -4.93
N PRO A 160 -4.62 3.67 -6.23
CA PRO A 160 -3.35 3.75 -6.92
C PRO A 160 -2.78 5.17 -6.96
N ILE A 161 -3.57 6.15 -7.43
CA ILE A 161 -3.13 7.55 -7.55
C ILE A 161 -2.89 8.19 -6.18
N LEU A 162 -3.69 7.86 -5.16
CA LEU A 162 -3.49 8.33 -3.79
C LEU A 162 -2.27 7.72 -3.11
N GLY A 163 -1.81 6.56 -3.59
CA GLY A 163 -0.61 5.85 -3.13
C GLY A 163 0.66 6.23 -3.89
N MET A 164 0.54 7.06 -4.94
CA MET A 164 1.63 7.46 -5.82
C MET A 164 2.77 8.15 -5.06
N SER A 165 4.01 7.79 -5.39
CA SER A 165 5.22 8.43 -4.88
C SER A 165 6.32 8.44 -5.94
N SER A 166 7.02 9.56 -6.06
CA SER A 166 8.14 9.76 -6.97
C SER A 166 9.50 9.45 -6.33
N VAL A 167 9.52 9.01 -5.06
CA VAL A 167 10.77 8.73 -4.33
C VAL A 167 11.42 7.45 -4.90
N PRO A 168 12.73 7.45 -5.23
CA PRO A 168 13.41 6.31 -5.87
C PRO A 168 13.31 4.97 -5.13
N THR A 169 13.22 5.01 -3.80
CA THR A 169 13.09 3.84 -2.92
C THR A 169 11.67 3.26 -2.85
N THR A 170 10.71 3.89 -3.53
CA THR A 170 9.30 3.44 -3.54
C THR A 170 9.14 2.20 -4.44
N PRO A 171 8.28 1.22 -4.06
CA PRO A 171 7.92 0.11 -4.93
C PRO A 171 7.50 0.56 -6.35
N PRO A 172 7.90 -0.16 -7.42
CA PRO A 172 7.63 0.25 -8.80
C PRO A 172 6.15 0.53 -9.11
N VAL A 173 5.25 -0.24 -8.49
CA VAL A 173 3.79 -0.12 -8.65
C VAL A 173 3.22 1.23 -8.17
N CYS A 174 3.91 1.90 -7.24
CA CYS A 174 3.51 3.21 -6.73
C CYS A 174 4.14 4.37 -7.54
N ARG A 175 4.95 4.08 -8.58
CA ARG A 175 5.52 5.12 -9.45
C ARG A 175 4.41 5.78 -10.28
N PRO A 176 4.56 7.07 -10.67
CA PRO A 176 3.51 7.82 -11.34
C PRO A 176 2.90 7.13 -12.57
N ARG A 177 3.72 6.59 -13.46
CA ARG A 177 3.22 5.90 -14.68
C ARG A 177 2.36 4.67 -14.34
N CYS A 178 2.80 3.85 -13.37
CA CYS A 178 2.07 2.65 -12.96
C CYS A 178 0.78 3.02 -12.22
N ALA A 179 0.87 3.95 -11.27
CA ALA A 179 -0.28 4.42 -10.50
C ALA A 179 -1.36 5.06 -11.39
N LEU A 180 -0.96 5.93 -12.33
CA LEU A 180 -1.89 6.54 -13.28
C LEU A 180 -2.54 5.50 -14.19
N THR A 181 -1.76 4.56 -14.75
CA THR A 181 -2.30 3.49 -15.60
C THR A 181 -3.29 2.62 -14.82
N ALA A 182 -2.95 2.23 -13.60
CA ALA A 182 -3.84 1.44 -12.75
C ALA A 182 -5.13 2.20 -12.42
N THR A 183 -5.05 3.47 -12.01
CA THR A 183 -6.25 4.28 -11.75
C THR A 183 -7.10 4.43 -13.01
N LEU A 184 -6.51 4.64 -14.19
CA LEU A 184 -7.28 4.71 -15.44
C LEU A 184 -8.00 3.40 -15.75
N VAL A 185 -7.33 2.25 -15.57
CA VAL A 185 -7.94 0.93 -15.76
C VAL A 185 -9.09 0.70 -14.77
N LEU A 186 -8.88 0.98 -13.48
CA LEU A 186 -9.92 0.81 -12.47
C LEU A 186 -11.10 1.77 -12.72
N CYS A 187 -10.85 3.03 -13.04
CA CYS A 187 -11.91 3.98 -13.41
C CYS A 187 -12.67 3.51 -14.66
N ALA A 188 -12.00 2.98 -15.68
CA ALA A 188 -12.67 2.45 -16.87
C ALA A 188 -13.57 1.26 -16.53
N LEU A 189 -13.14 0.37 -15.62
CA LEU A 189 -13.95 -0.74 -15.11
C LEU A 189 -15.18 -0.24 -14.32
N VAL A 190 -15.02 0.79 -13.49
CA VAL A 190 -16.15 1.43 -12.77
C VAL A 190 -17.13 2.09 -13.74
N LEU A 191 -16.62 2.80 -14.75
CA LEU A 191 -17.45 3.40 -15.80
C LEU A 191 -18.18 2.33 -16.62
N TRP A 192 -17.56 1.18 -16.86
CA TRP A 192 -18.21 0.06 -17.52
C TRP A 192 -19.37 -0.50 -16.69
N VAL A 193 -19.20 -0.65 -15.37
CA VAL A 193 -20.31 -1.03 -14.47
C VAL A 193 -21.44 0.00 -14.54
N TYR A 194 -21.13 1.29 -14.50
CA TYR A 194 -22.14 2.34 -14.63
C TYR A 194 -22.88 2.30 -15.97
N TYR A 195 -22.16 2.08 -17.06
CA TYR A 195 -22.73 1.95 -18.40
C TYR A 195 -23.66 0.74 -18.49
N GLU A 196 -23.22 -0.44 -18.04
CA GLU A 196 -24.05 -1.64 -18.05
C GLU A 196 -25.27 -1.51 -17.12
N ALA A 197 -25.14 -0.80 -16.01
CA ALA A 197 -26.26 -0.57 -15.07
C ALA A 197 -27.37 0.30 -15.67
N THR A 198 -27.05 1.10 -16.69
CA THR A 198 -27.97 2.06 -17.31
C THR A 198 -28.46 1.62 -18.69
N HIS A 199 -27.65 0.87 -19.44
CA HIS A 199 -27.92 0.57 -20.85
C HIS A 199 -27.67 -0.89 -21.25
N GLY A 200 -27.04 -1.69 -20.40
CA GLY A 200 -26.41 -2.93 -20.81
C GLY A 200 -27.05 -4.21 -20.27
N VAL A 201 -26.55 -5.34 -20.75
CA VAL A 201 -26.99 -6.70 -20.40
C VAL A 201 -25.91 -7.52 -19.71
N PHE A 202 -24.69 -6.99 -19.62
CA PHE A 202 -23.52 -7.65 -19.03
C PHE A 202 -23.15 -7.06 -17.66
N LEU A 203 -24.12 -6.47 -16.96
CA LEU A 203 -23.91 -5.84 -15.66
C LEU A 203 -23.28 -6.80 -14.64
N GLY A 204 -23.70 -8.06 -14.62
CA GLY A 204 -23.12 -9.09 -13.76
C GLY A 204 -21.64 -9.34 -14.04
N LEU A 205 -21.25 -9.41 -15.32
CA LEU A 205 -19.86 -9.58 -15.72
C LEU A 205 -19.01 -8.36 -15.35
N ALA A 206 -19.49 -7.15 -15.68
CA ALA A 206 -18.80 -5.91 -15.40
C ALA A 206 -18.54 -5.76 -13.89
N GLU A 207 -19.56 -5.96 -13.05
CA GLU A 207 -19.44 -5.83 -11.59
C GLU A 207 -18.39 -6.81 -11.02
N ARG A 208 -18.39 -8.07 -11.48
CA ARG A 208 -17.41 -9.08 -11.02
C ARG A 208 -15.98 -8.71 -11.37
N LEU A 209 -15.75 -8.35 -12.64
CA LEU A 209 -14.42 -7.99 -13.10
C LEU A 209 -13.90 -6.76 -12.38
N THR A 210 -14.75 -5.74 -12.20
CA THR A 210 -14.40 -4.54 -11.43
C THR A 210 -14.09 -4.89 -9.98
N ALA A 211 -15.01 -5.56 -9.28
CA ALA A 211 -14.85 -5.88 -7.86
C ALA A 211 -13.60 -6.73 -7.58
N VAL A 212 -13.36 -7.78 -8.38
CA VAL A 212 -12.16 -8.64 -8.20
C VAL A 212 -10.88 -7.86 -8.50
N THR A 213 -10.86 -7.06 -9.57
CA THR A 213 -9.66 -6.30 -9.96
C THR A 213 -9.32 -5.23 -8.93
N GLU A 214 -10.32 -4.50 -8.43
CA GLU A 214 -10.14 -3.48 -7.40
C GLU A 214 -9.70 -4.08 -6.05
N LEU A 215 -10.28 -5.20 -5.64
CA LEU A 215 -9.86 -5.92 -4.43
C LEU A 215 -8.46 -6.53 -4.56
N ALA A 216 -8.01 -6.85 -5.79
CA ALA A 216 -6.67 -7.39 -6.03
C ALA A 216 -5.58 -6.32 -6.01
N TRP A 217 -5.89 -5.04 -6.22
CA TRP A 217 -4.88 -3.98 -6.27
C TRP A 217 -4.00 -3.88 -5.00
N PRO A 218 -4.57 -3.87 -3.77
CA PRO A 218 -3.76 -3.89 -2.54
C PRO A 218 -2.81 -5.09 -2.46
N LEU A 219 -3.23 -6.27 -2.94
CA LEU A 219 -2.36 -7.45 -3.01
C LEU A 219 -1.17 -7.21 -3.92
N VAL A 220 -1.39 -6.62 -5.11
CA VAL A 220 -0.31 -6.25 -6.02
C VAL A 220 0.67 -5.32 -5.31
N VAL A 221 0.19 -4.28 -4.62
CA VAL A 221 1.05 -3.36 -3.87
C VAL A 221 1.88 -4.08 -2.80
N VAL A 222 1.26 -4.95 -1.99
CA VAL A 222 1.98 -5.72 -0.95
C VAL A 222 3.04 -6.61 -1.55
N VAL A 223 2.73 -7.34 -2.63
CA VAL A 223 3.68 -8.26 -3.29
C VAL A 223 4.89 -7.49 -3.84
N PHE A 224 4.67 -6.37 -4.52
CA PHE A 224 5.76 -5.56 -5.06
C PHE A 224 6.59 -4.89 -3.96
N ALA A 225 5.95 -4.43 -2.87
CA ALA A 225 6.66 -3.89 -1.71
C ALA A 225 7.55 -4.96 -1.07
N ARG A 226 7.03 -6.17 -0.82
CA ARG A 226 7.81 -7.27 -0.26
C ARG A 226 8.98 -7.71 -1.15
N ARG A 227 8.82 -7.64 -2.48
CA ARG A 227 9.92 -7.94 -3.42
C ARG A 227 11.01 -6.88 -3.41
N ALA A 228 10.65 -5.61 -3.25
CA ALA A 228 11.60 -4.50 -3.15
C ALA A 228 12.38 -4.52 -1.81
N ASP A 229 11.76 -5.04 -0.74
CA ASP A 229 12.38 -5.16 0.59
C ASP A 229 13.35 -6.35 0.74
N GLN A 230 13.42 -7.26 -0.23
CA GLN A 230 14.34 -8.41 -0.15
C GLN A 230 15.78 -7.93 -0.31
N PRO A 231 16.66 -8.14 0.69
CA PRO A 231 18.07 -7.79 0.57
C PRO A 231 18.68 -8.58 -0.58
N VAL A 232 19.33 -7.89 -1.52
CA VAL A 232 20.17 -8.53 -2.55
C VAL A 232 21.26 -9.28 -1.82
N THR A 233 21.09 -10.59 -1.64
CA THR A 233 22.12 -11.47 -1.08
C THR A 233 23.06 -11.83 -2.22
N GLY A 234 23.79 -10.84 -2.73
CA GLY A 234 24.90 -11.08 -3.63
C GLY A 234 26.08 -11.63 -2.82
N PRO A 235 26.85 -12.62 -3.32
CA PRO A 235 28.03 -13.08 -2.62
C PRO A 235 28.99 -11.89 -2.43
N LEU A 236 29.23 -11.51 -1.17
CA LEU A 236 30.18 -10.46 -0.76
C LEU A 236 31.65 -10.91 -0.95
N THR A 237 31.94 -11.82 -1.87
CA THR A 237 33.30 -12.31 -2.12
C THR A 237 34.16 -11.30 -2.88
N GLY A 238 33.57 -10.27 -3.50
CA GLY A 238 34.34 -9.30 -4.31
C GLY A 238 34.75 -7.99 -3.62
N VAL A 239 34.10 -7.59 -2.52
CA VAL A 239 34.31 -6.24 -1.92
C VAL A 239 35.26 -6.27 -0.72
N VAL A 240 35.38 -7.40 -0.02
CA VAL A 240 36.31 -7.52 1.12
C VAL A 240 37.77 -7.69 0.67
N ALA A 241 38.02 -8.09 -0.59
CA ALA A 241 39.38 -8.24 -1.13
C ALA A 241 40.12 -6.91 -1.37
N ASN A 242 39.42 -5.76 -1.40
CA ASN A 242 40.02 -4.45 -1.66
C ASN A 242 40.27 -3.60 -0.39
N PHE A 243 39.98 -4.14 0.80
CA PHE A 243 40.36 -3.53 2.08
C PHE A 243 41.47 -4.35 2.75
N ALA A 244 42.56 -4.62 2.03
CA ALA A 244 43.82 -4.91 2.69
C ALA A 244 44.41 -3.57 3.18
N PRO A 245 44.59 -3.34 4.50
CA PRO A 245 45.32 -2.17 4.96
C PRO A 245 46.75 -2.26 4.43
N ALA A 246 47.22 -1.18 3.78
CA ALA A 246 48.62 -1.06 3.40
C ALA A 246 49.47 -1.25 4.66
N THR A 247 50.29 -2.29 4.69
CA THR A 247 51.32 -2.46 5.70
C THR A 247 52.24 -1.24 5.65
N PRO A 248 52.50 -0.55 6.76
CA PRO A 248 53.51 0.49 6.78
C PRO A 248 54.86 -0.20 6.68
N ASP A 249 55.48 -0.15 5.51
CA ASP A 249 56.86 -0.59 5.34
C ASP A 249 57.75 0.21 6.30
N GLY A 250 58.28 -0.50 7.28
CA GLY A 250 59.34 -0.06 8.16
C GLY A 250 60.63 0.12 7.37
N GLY A 251 60.76 1.27 6.72
CA GLY A 251 62.01 1.75 6.15
C GLY A 251 62.77 2.59 7.17
N LEU A 252 63.81 1.99 7.77
CA LEU A 252 64.82 2.63 8.61
C LEU A 252 65.26 3.99 8.06
N ARG A 253 65.00 5.07 8.82
CA ARG A 253 65.63 6.38 8.60
C ARG A 253 67.07 6.32 9.09
N THR A 254 68.04 6.35 8.18
CA THR A 254 69.43 6.72 8.48
C THR A 254 69.53 8.21 8.86
N PRO A 255 70.48 8.63 9.73
CA PRO A 255 70.62 10.01 10.16
C PRO A 255 71.35 10.89 9.13
N MET A 256 71.10 12.21 9.27
CA MET A 256 71.61 13.39 8.52
C MET A 256 72.95 13.28 7.80
N THR A 257 73.03 13.97 6.65
CA THR A 257 74.10 14.95 6.40
C THR A 257 73.58 16.22 5.73
N LEU A 258 74.04 17.34 6.29
CA LEU A 258 73.88 18.73 5.89
C LEU A 258 74.90 19.10 4.81
N GLY A 259 74.47 19.80 3.76
CA GLY A 259 75.34 20.52 2.82
C GLY A 259 75.52 19.86 1.44
N ASP A 260 74.92 20.42 0.39
CA ASP A 260 75.61 21.37 -0.48
C ASP A 260 74.73 21.80 -1.68
N ARG A 261 74.60 23.13 -1.83
CA ARG A 261 74.67 23.95 -3.07
C ARG A 261 73.71 23.63 -4.23
N VAL A 262 72.80 24.56 -4.52
CA VAL A 262 72.93 25.61 -5.57
C VAL A 262 73.26 25.03 -6.95
N SER A 263 72.27 25.07 -7.85
CA SER A 263 72.35 25.74 -9.17
C SER A 263 71.06 25.49 -9.97
N ALA A 264 70.38 26.58 -10.34
CA ALA A 264 69.58 26.61 -11.57
C ALA A 264 70.53 26.60 -12.78
N PRO A 265 70.03 26.24 -13.99
CA PRO A 265 69.90 27.31 -14.97
C PRO A 265 68.63 27.23 -15.83
N ALA A 266 68.35 28.40 -16.41
CA ALA A 266 67.32 28.69 -17.38
C ALA A 266 67.54 28.00 -18.74
N ALA A 267 66.42 27.71 -19.40
CA ALA A 267 66.19 27.94 -20.83
C ALA A 267 64.67 28.12 -21.02
#